data_AF-A0A2R7YA85-F1
#
_entry.id   AF-A0A2R7YA85-F1
#
_cell.length_a   1.000
_cell.length_b   1.000
_cell.length_c   1.000
_cell.angle_alpha   90.00
_cell.angle_beta   90.00
_cell.angle_gamma   90.00
#
_symmetry.space_group_name_H-M   'P 1'
#
loop_
_entity.id
_entity.type
_entity.pdbx_description
1 polymer ?
#
loop_
_entity_poly.entity_id
_entity_poly.type
_entity_poly.pdbx_seq_one_letter_code
_entity_poly.pdbx_strand_id
1 'polypeptide(L)'
;MVLVKVYRISSTSDPETGRPGRIVELVEVRRHGEKPGALTEEALMLQRLMQGVFLQMQSMGLLPHMREVIIPKMTLFLTEEEYEMLNVKLEVNYVYELQFKDGKITFIPA
;
A
#
# COMPACT_ATOMS: atom_id res chain seq x y z
N MET A 1 -3.73 -14.86 2.37
CA MET A 1 -4.36 -13.57 2.74
C MET A 1 -3.29 -12.49 2.63
N VAL A 2 -3.65 -11.30 2.14
CA VAL A 2 -2.68 -10.22 1.88
C VAL A 2 -3.24 -8.92 2.44
N LEU A 3 -2.47 -8.20 3.24
CA LEU A 3 -2.85 -6.87 3.69
C LEU A 3 -2.61 -5.85 2.59
N VAL A 4 -3.60 -4.99 2.36
CA VAL A 4 -3.53 -3.89 1.40
C VAL A 4 -3.98 -2.59 2.05
N LYS A 5 -3.36 -1.49 1.64
CA LYS A 5 -3.78 -0.13 1.99
C LYS A 5 -4.41 0.49 0.76
N VAL A 6 -5.52 1.22 0.93
CA VAL A 6 -6.02 2.12 -0.12
C VAL A 6 -5.03 3.27 -0.25
N TYR A 7 -4.26 3.27 -1.32
CA TYR A 7 -3.23 4.27 -1.56
C TYR A 7 -3.83 5.57 -2.09
N ARG A 8 -4.77 5.46 -3.03
CA ARG A 8 -5.39 6.61 -3.69
C ARG A 8 -6.76 6.24 -4.22
N ILE A 9 -7.67 7.22 -4.17
CA ILE A 9 -8.94 7.20 -4.88
C ILE A 9 -8.96 8.42 -5.80
N SER A 10 -9.32 8.24 -7.07
CA SER A 10 -9.42 9.34 -8.05
C SER A 10 -10.69 9.20 -8.86
N SER A 11 -11.27 10.32 -9.30
CA SER A 11 -12.39 10.27 -10.23
C SER A 11 -11.90 9.86 -11.62
N THR A 12 -12.77 9.19 -12.37
CA THR A 12 -12.60 8.89 -13.78
C THR A 12 -13.94 9.03 -14.49
N SER A 13 -13.89 9.13 -15.81
CA SER A 13 -15.07 9.08 -16.67
C SER A 13 -14.84 7.98 -17.70
N ASP A 14 -15.82 7.10 -17.86
CA ASP A 14 -15.78 6.07 -18.90
C ASP A 14 -15.65 6.76 -20.28
N PRO A 15 -14.60 6.47 -21.07
CA PRO A 15 -14.38 7.13 -22.34
C PRO A 15 -15.42 6.79 -23.41
N GLU A 16 -16.10 5.65 -23.30
CA GLU A 16 -17.13 5.22 -24.25
C GLU A 16 -18.51 5.72 -23.83
N THR A 17 -18.86 5.56 -22.55
CA THR A 17 -20.22 5.85 -22.06
C THR A 17 -20.36 7.22 -21.38
N GLY A 18 -19.25 7.87 -21.03
CA GLY A 18 -19.22 9.14 -20.29
C GLY A 18 -19.68 9.03 -18.84
N ARG A 19 -19.89 7.82 -18.32
CA ARG A 19 -20.36 7.61 -16.95
C ARG A 19 -19.25 7.95 -15.94
N PRO A 20 -19.58 8.65 -14.85
CA PRO A 20 -18.62 8.92 -13.78
C PRO A 20 -18.26 7.62 -13.04
N GLY A 21 -17.03 7.57 -12.57
CA GLY A 21 -16.53 6.46 -11.78
C GLY A 21 -15.33 6.83 -10.93
N ARG A 22 -14.74 5.81 -10.31
CA ARG A 22 -13.62 5.91 -9.38
C ARG A 22 -12.53 4.92 -9.76
N ILE A 23 -11.29 5.37 -9.63
CA ILE A 23 -10.09 4.56 -9.67
C ILE A 23 -9.63 4.39 -8.24
N VAL A 24 -9.60 3.15 -7.74
CA VAL A 24 -9.11 2.81 -6.41
C VAL A 24 -7.81 2.02 -6.54
N GLU A 25 -6.72 2.60 -6.05
CA GLU A 25 -5.40 1.98 -6.07
C GLU A 25 -5.10 1.35 -4.71
N LEU A 26 -4.85 0.03 -4.70
CA LEU A 26 -4.52 -0.76 -3.51
C LEU A 26 -3.06 -1.21 -3.59
N VAL A 27 -2.34 -1.01 -2.49
CA VAL A 27 -0.91 -1.34 -2.39
C VAL A 27 -0.67 -2.33 -1.26
N GLU A 28 0.26 -3.27 -1.44
CA GLU A 28 0.58 -4.24 -0.39
C GLU A 28 1.15 -3.55 0.84
N VAL A 29 0.62 -3.91 2.01
CA VAL A 29 1.27 -3.60 3.28
C VAL A 29 2.25 -4.73 3.57
N ARG A 30 3.53 -4.49 3.29
CA ARG A 30 4.59 -5.35 3.80
C ARG A 30 4.63 -5.15 5.31
N ARG A 31 4.20 -6.15 6.07
CA ARG A 31 4.72 -6.31 7.43
C ARG A 31 6.21 -6.46 7.23
N HIS A 32 7.00 -5.43 7.55
CA HIS A 32 8.44 -5.60 7.67
C HIS A 32 8.61 -6.82 8.54
N GLY A 33 9.11 -7.91 7.97
CA GLY A 33 9.22 -9.17 8.68
C GLY A 33 9.87 -8.88 10.02
N GLU A 34 9.30 -9.43 11.09
CA GLU A 34 10.06 -9.68 12.31
C GLU A 34 11.43 -10.16 11.84
N LYS A 35 12.46 -9.35 12.10
CA LYS A 35 13.80 -9.68 11.65
C LYS A 35 14.12 -11.07 12.18
N PRO A 36 14.52 -12.03 11.32
CA PRO A 36 14.97 -13.31 11.82
C PRO A 36 16.25 -13.06 12.61
N GLY A 37 16.19 -13.30 13.92
CA GLY A 37 17.33 -13.28 14.82
C GLY A 37 17.32 -12.08 15.78
N ALA A 38 17.38 -12.38 17.06
CA ALA A 38 17.81 -11.44 18.07
C ALA A 38 19.17 -10.86 17.65
N LEU A 39 19.16 -9.62 17.16
CA LEU A 39 20.38 -8.89 16.86
C LEU A 39 21.11 -8.66 18.18
N THR A 40 22.40 -9.00 18.24
CA THR A 40 23.27 -8.65 19.38
C THR A 40 23.30 -7.13 19.55
N GLU A 41 23.59 -6.64 20.77
CA GLU A 41 23.65 -5.18 21.03
C GLU A 41 24.57 -4.45 20.06
N GLU A 42 25.69 -5.07 19.68
CA GLU A 42 26.65 -4.55 18.70
C GLU A 42 26.04 -4.38 17.30
N ALA A 43 25.23 -5.35 16.85
CA ALA A 43 24.54 -5.29 15.56
C ALA A 43 23.46 -4.20 15.54
N LEU A 44 22.76 -3.99 16.66
CA LEU A 44 21.79 -2.90 16.82
C LEU A 44 22.47 -1.52 16.80
N MET A 45 23.62 -1.38 17.45
CA MET A 45 24.40 -0.14 17.41
C MET A 45 24.90 0.16 15.99
N LEU A 46 25.45 -0.84 15.28
CA LEU A 46 25.91 -0.67 13.91
C LEU A 46 24.77 -0.27 12.96
N GLN A 47 23.59 -0.88 13.11
CA GLN A 47 22.42 -0.52 12.31
C GLN A 47 21.96 0.93 12.56
N ARG A 48 21.98 1.40 13.81
CA ARG A 48 21.63 2.79 14.16
C ARG A 48 22.63 3.78 13.59
N LEU A 49 23.93 3.47 13.66
CA LEU A 49 24.98 4.29 13.05
C LEU A 49 24.80 4.36 11.53
N MET A 50 24.53 3.23 10.87
CA MET A 50 24.29 3.21 9.43
C MET A 50 23.03 3.99 9.03
N GLN A 51 21.94 3.89 9.80
CA GLN A 51 20.75 4.72 9.56
C GLN A 51 21.06 6.22 9.68
N GLY A 52 21.84 6.63 10.69
CA GLY A 52 22.24 8.03 10.88
C GLY A 52 23.06 8.58 9.71
N VAL A 53 24.07 7.80 9.25
CA VAL A 53 24.88 8.16 8.08
C VAL A 53 24.02 8.25 6.81
N PHE A 54 23.11 7.29 6.62
CA PHE A 54 22.24 7.27 5.45
C PHE A 54 21.30 8.48 5.39
N LEU A 55 20.69 8.84 6.54
CA LEU A 55 19.85 10.03 6.66
C LEU A 55 20.64 11.33 6.40
N GLN A 56 21.88 11.40 6.87
CA GLN A 56 22.75 12.56 6.63
C GLN A 56 23.16 12.68 5.15
N MET A 57 23.42 11.57 4.47
CA MET A 57 23.69 11.59 3.02
C MET A 57 22.45 11.98 2.20
N GLN A 58 21.25 11.59 2.64
CA GLN A 58 19.99 12.05 2.03
C GLN A 58 19.76 13.55 2.22
N SER A 59 20.05 14.11 3.40
CA SER A 59 19.89 15.55 3.66
C SER A 59 20.88 16.41 2.87
N MET A 60 22.05 15.87 2.54
CA MET A 60 23.03 16.49 1.64
C MET A 60 22.69 16.32 0.14
N GLY A 61 21.57 15.66 -0.19
CA GLY A 61 21.15 15.41 -1.57
C GLY A 61 22.00 14.39 -2.33
N LEU A 62 22.89 13.67 -1.63
CA LEU A 62 23.78 12.67 -2.21
C LEU A 62 23.07 11.33 -2.46
N LEU A 63 21.93 11.12 -1.80
CA LEU A 63 21.08 9.95 -1.97
C LEU A 63 19.63 10.42 -2.21
N PRO A 64 18.91 9.79 -3.15
CA PRO A 64 17.49 10.08 -3.31
C PRO A 64 16.75 9.76 -2.01
N HIS A 65 15.77 10.59 -1.66
CA HIS A 65 14.83 10.25 -0.60
C HIS A 65 14.25 8.87 -0.91
N MET A 66 14.39 7.94 0.03
CA MET A 66 13.77 6.62 -0.08
C MET A 66 12.27 6.85 -0.16
N ARG A 67 11.73 6.88 -1.39
CA ARG A 67 10.30 6.80 -1.61
C ARG A 67 9.85 5.52 -0.91
N GLU A 68 8.80 5.64 -0.11
CA GLU A 68 8.11 4.47 0.44
C GLU A 68 7.93 3.47 -0.72
N VAL A 69 8.39 2.23 -0.54
CA VAL A 69 8.33 1.24 -1.63
C VAL A 69 6.86 0.89 -1.82
N ILE A 70 6.22 1.54 -2.79
CA ILE A 70 4.85 1.25 -3.17
C ILE A 70 4.87 -0.01 -4.00
N ILE A 71 4.22 -1.06 -3.49
CA ILE A 71 4.05 -2.34 -4.18
C ILE A 71 2.58 -2.42 -4.60
N PRO A 72 2.23 -2.14 -5.86
CA PRO A 72 0.85 -2.22 -6.33
C PRO A 72 0.32 -3.63 -6.15
N LYS A 73 -0.91 -3.75 -5.63
CA LYS A 73 -1.60 -5.04 -5.49
C LYS A 73 -2.75 -5.18 -6.48
N MET A 74 -3.57 -4.13 -6.59
CA MET A 74 -4.76 -4.13 -7.43
C MET A 74 -5.20 -2.69 -7.67
N THR A 75 -5.67 -2.41 -8.89
CA THR A 75 -6.35 -1.15 -9.22
C THR A 75 -7.74 -1.49 -9.71
N LEU A 76 -8.76 -0.90 -9.08
CA LEU A 76 -10.15 -1.07 -9.47
C LEU A 76 -10.60 0.18 -10.22
N PHE A 77 -11.22 -0.04 -11.38
CA PHE A 77 -11.93 0.99 -12.13
C PHE A 77 -13.40 0.64 -12.00
N LEU A 78 -14.14 1.45 -11.26
CA LEU A 78 -15.53 1.18 -10.92
C LEU A 78 -16.38 2.36 -11.34
N THR A 79 -17.51 2.09 -11.99
CA THR A 79 -18.61 3.06 -12.04
C THR A 79 -19.12 3.34 -10.61
N GLU A 80 -19.85 4.43 -10.42
CA GLU A 80 -20.47 4.71 -9.10
C GLU A 80 -21.41 3.56 -8.68
N GLU A 81 -22.14 2.97 -9.63
CA GLU A 81 -23.03 1.81 -9.42
C GLU A 81 -22.25 0.58 -8.92
N GLU A 82 -21.14 0.23 -9.57
CA GLU A 82 -20.30 -0.90 -9.15
C GLU A 82 -19.64 -0.67 -7.79
N TYR A 83 -19.26 0.58 -7.49
CA TYR A 83 -18.72 0.95 -6.17
C TYR A 83 -19.76 0.74 -5.06
N GLU A 84 -21.02 1.09 -5.31
CA GLU A 84 -22.12 0.80 -4.39
C GLU A 84 -22.38 -0.70 -4.25
N MET A 85 -22.40 -1.45 -5.36
CA MET A 85 -22.59 -2.91 -5.36
C MET A 85 -21.47 -3.65 -4.63
N LEU A 86 -20.23 -3.14 -4.68
CA LEU A 86 -19.11 -3.70 -3.94
C LEU A 86 -19.39 -3.68 -2.43
N ASN A 87 -20.19 -2.71 -1.95
CA ASN A 87 -20.62 -2.58 -0.56
C ASN A 87 -19.46 -2.62 0.46
N VAL A 88 -18.32 -2.05 0.06
CA VAL A 88 -17.14 -1.86 0.91
C VAL A 88 -16.79 -0.38 0.90
N LYS A 89 -16.73 0.24 2.07
CA LYS A 89 -16.40 1.66 2.20
C LYS A 89 -14.88 1.85 2.10
N LEU A 90 -14.36 1.89 0.87
CA LEU A 90 -12.93 2.07 0.59
C LEU A 90 -12.50 3.50 0.96
N GLU A 91 -11.68 3.64 1.99
CA GLU A 91 -11.17 4.94 2.47
C GLU A 91 -9.65 5.03 2.32
N VAL A 92 -9.13 6.17 1.86
CA VAL A 92 -7.68 6.37 1.68
C VAL A 92 -6.94 6.16 3.00
N ASN A 93 -5.81 5.47 2.93
CA ASN A 93 -4.99 5.00 4.05
C ASN A 93 -5.61 3.90 4.92
N TYR A 94 -6.86 3.49 4.68
CA TYR A 94 -7.46 2.37 5.39
C TYR A 94 -6.86 1.05 4.90
N VAL A 95 -6.68 0.10 5.82
CA VAL A 95 -6.07 -1.20 5.56
C VAL A 95 -7.15 -2.28 5.56
N TYR A 96 -7.08 -3.15 4.56
CA TYR A 96 -7.93 -4.33 4.43
C TYR A 96 -7.08 -5.58 4.35
N GLU A 97 -7.62 -6.68 4.83
CA GLU A 97 -7.16 -7.99 4.48
C GLU A 97 -7.92 -8.49 3.25
N LEU A 98 -7.17 -8.80 2.18
CA LEU A 98 -7.72 -9.45 0.99
C LEU A 98 -7.61 -10.97 1.12
N GLN A 99 -8.76 -11.63 1.03
CA GLN A 99 -8.85 -13.07 0.85
C GLN A 99 -9.12 -13.39 -0.61
N PHE A 100 -8.25 -14.21 -1.20
CA PHE A 100 -8.40 -14.78 -2.54
C PHE A 100 -8.77 -16.25 -2.38
N LYS A 101 -10.03 -16.61 -2.65
CA LYS A 101 -10.51 -17.98 -2.46
C LYS A 101 -11.67 -18.29 -3.40
N ASP A 102 -11.64 -19.47 -4.03
CA ASP A 102 -12.73 -19.98 -4.88
C ASP A 102 -13.18 -19.00 -5.98
N GLY A 103 -12.22 -18.31 -6.61
CA GLY A 103 -12.51 -17.30 -7.64
C GLY A 103 -13.07 -15.97 -7.11
N LYS A 104 -13.13 -15.77 -5.80
CA LYS A 104 -13.63 -14.56 -5.15
C LYS A 104 -12.50 -13.79 -4.47
N ILE A 105 -12.65 -12.46 -4.48
CA ILE A 105 -11.82 -11.53 -3.72
C ILE A 105 -12.72 -10.91 -2.65
N THR A 106 -12.42 -11.17 -1.38
CA THR A 106 -13.17 -10.64 -0.25
C THR A 106 -12.33 -9.62 0.50
N PHE A 107 -12.90 -8.44 0.72
CA PHE A 107 -12.32 -7.39 1.57
C PHE A 107 -12.79 -7.59 3.00
N ILE A 108 -11.85 -7.75 3.92
CA ILE A 108 -12.11 -7.85 5.36
C ILE A 108 -11.44 -6.63 6.01
N PRO A 109 -12.19 -5.75 6.71
CA PRO A 109 -11.59 -4.65 7.47
C PRO A 109 -10.56 -5.20 8.47
N ALA A 110 -9.36 -4.60 8.49
CA ALA A 110 -8.24 -5.04 9.34
C ALA A 110 -8.07 -4.15 10.58
#